data_AF-A0A4S1FRU6-F1
#
_entry.id   AF-A0A4S1FRU6-F1
#
_cell.length_a   1.000
_cell.length_b   1.000
_cell.length_c   1.000
_cell.angle_alpha   90.00
_cell.angle_beta   90.00
_cell.angle_gamma   90.00
#
_symmetry.space_group_name_H-M   'P 1'
#
loop_
_entity.id
_entity.type
_entity.pdbx_description
1 polymer ?
#
loop_
_entity_poly.entity_id
_entity_poly.type
_entity_poly.pdbx_seq_one_letter_code
_entity_poly.pdbx_strand_id
1 'polypeptide(L)'
;ISKYWFERYARLPVDIDVASEFRYREMPLSSNDAAFFISQSGETADTLASLRYCRQAGMTIGAVVNVRESTMARESDVVLPTLAGPEIGVASTKAFT
;
A
#
# COMPACT_ATOMS: atom_id res chain seq x y z
N ILE A 1 -13.06 -1.22 3.89
CA ILE A 1 -14.11 -0.19 3.62
C ILE A 1 -13.65 0.78 2.53
N SER A 2 -12.37 1.17 2.49
CA SER A 2 -11.83 2.20 1.60
C SER A 2 -12.18 2.03 0.12
N LYS A 3 -12.20 0.80 -0.44
CA LYS A 3 -12.65 0.56 -1.83
C LYS A 3 -14.02 1.19 -2.12
N TYR A 4 -15.01 0.94 -1.25
CA TYR A 4 -16.33 1.54 -1.40
C TYR A 4 -16.31 3.06 -1.34
N TRP A 5 -15.41 3.66 -0.57
CA TRP A 5 -15.29 5.12 -0.50
C TRP A 5 -14.67 5.71 -1.76
N PHE A 6 -13.59 5.11 -2.28
CA PHE A 6 -12.99 5.53 -3.55
C PHE A 6 -14.01 5.40 -4.70
N GLU A 7 -14.71 4.27 -4.78
CA GLU A 7 -15.72 4.06 -5.83
C GLU A 7 -16.91 5.03 -5.69
N ARG A 8 -17.39 5.26 -4.46
CA ARG A 8 -18.56 6.11 -4.20
C ARG A 8 -18.26 7.60 -4.39
N TYR A 9 -17.18 8.08 -3.77
CA TYR A 9 -16.90 9.52 -3.67
C TYR A 9 -15.92 10.01 -4.73
N ALA A 10 -14.84 9.26 -5.00
CA ALA A 10 -13.86 9.65 -6.01
C ALA A 10 -14.21 9.14 -7.41
N ARG A 11 -15.19 8.21 -7.54
CA ARG A 11 -15.61 7.59 -8.79
C ARG A 11 -14.47 6.89 -9.54
N LEU A 12 -13.51 6.35 -8.78
CA LEU A 12 -12.37 5.61 -9.32
C LEU A 12 -12.62 4.10 -9.21
N PRO A 13 -12.27 3.31 -10.25
CA PRO A 13 -12.22 1.87 -10.12
C PRO A 13 -11.12 1.49 -9.12
N VAL A 14 -11.41 0.56 -8.21
CA VAL A 14 -10.45 0.10 -7.21
C VAL A 14 -10.50 -1.40 -7.09
N ASP A 15 -9.33 -2.04 -7.18
CA ASP A 15 -9.14 -3.44 -6.82
C ASP A 15 -8.25 -3.57 -5.60
N ILE A 16 -8.53 -4.60 -4.80
CA ILE A 16 -7.80 -4.92 -3.58
C ILE A 16 -7.30 -6.34 -3.72
N ASP A 17 -6.01 -6.52 -3.45
CA ASP A 17 -5.36 -7.81 -3.43
C ASP A 17 -4.53 -8.01 -2.16
N VAL A 18 -4.37 -9.28 -1.77
CA VAL A 18 -3.38 -9.68 -0.78
C VAL A 18 -2.03 -9.73 -1.47
N ALA A 19 -1.01 -9.08 -0.88
CA ALA A 19 0.30 -8.91 -1.51
C ALA A 19 0.96 -10.24 -1.93
N SER A 20 0.80 -11.30 -1.13
CA SER A 20 1.31 -12.64 -1.44
C SER A 20 0.72 -13.19 -2.74
N GLU A 21 -0.56 -12.95 -3.02
CA GLU A 21 -1.25 -13.44 -4.23
C GLU A 21 -1.02 -12.52 -5.43
N PHE A 22 -0.96 -11.20 -5.20
CA PHE A 22 -0.86 -10.18 -6.24
C PHE A 22 0.30 -10.44 -7.21
N ARG A 23 1.47 -10.80 -6.66
CA ARG A 23 2.67 -11.05 -7.46
C ARG A 23 2.52 -12.25 -8.42
N TYR A 24 1.67 -13.22 -8.10
CA TYR A 24 1.50 -14.43 -8.92
C TYR A 24 0.40 -14.30 -9.98
N ARG A 25 -0.43 -13.25 -9.90
CA ARG A 25 -1.57 -13.07 -10.82
C ARG A 25 -1.19 -12.43 -12.16
N GLU A 26 0.03 -11.89 -12.30
CA GLU A 26 0.50 -11.17 -13.49
C GLU A 26 -0.57 -10.21 -14.05
N MET A 27 -1.21 -9.45 -13.16
CA MET A 27 -2.31 -8.58 -13.53
C MET A 27 -1.81 -7.52 -14.53
N PRO A 28 -2.57 -7.20 -15.60
CA PRO A 28 -2.20 -6.12 -16.50
C PRO A 28 -2.10 -4.81 -15.72
N LEU A 29 -0.89 -4.24 -15.68
CA LEU A 29 -0.62 -2.96 -15.02
C LEU A 29 -0.51 -1.85 -16.06
N SER A 30 -1.09 -0.69 -15.74
CA SER A 30 -1.02 0.52 -16.56
C SER A 30 -0.30 1.64 -15.82
N SER A 31 0.52 2.41 -16.52
CA SER A 31 1.17 3.61 -15.97
C SER A 31 0.19 4.74 -15.64
N ASN A 32 -1.05 4.68 -16.15
CA ASN A 32 -2.12 5.61 -15.78
C ASN A 32 -2.79 5.26 -14.45
N ASP A 33 -2.49 4.09 -13.88
CA ASP A 33 -3.02 3.64 -12.61
C ASP A 33 -2.08 4.03 -11.45
N ALA A 34 -2.61 4.03 -10.24
CA ALA A 34 -1.85 4.23 -9.01
C ALA A 34 -1.94 2.99 -8.12
N ALA A 35 -0.83 2.60 -7.51
CA ALA A 35 -0.76 1.49 -6.56
C ALA A 35 -0.59 2.02 -5.14
N PHE A 36 -1.44 1.55 -4.21
CA PHE A 36 -1.38 1.90 -2.80
C PHE A 36 -0.97 0.70 -1.94
N PHE A 37 0.07 0.88 -1.12
CA PHE A 37 0.58 -0.14 -0.21
C PHE A 37 0.32 0.27 1.23
N ILE A 38 -0.31 -0.62 2.00
CA ILE A 38 -0.65 -0.39 3.41
C ILE A 38 0.21 -1.31 4.26
N SER A 39 1.03 -0.75 5.13
CA SER A 39 1.86 -1.55 6.04
C SER A 39 2.17 -0.77 7.32
N GLN A 40 1.90 -1.38 8.47
CA GLN A 40 2.21 -0.77 9.75
C GLN A 40 3.72 -0.53 9.90
N SER A 41 4.53 -1.55 9.63
CA SER A 41 5.99 -1.48 9.76
C SER A 41 6.66 -0.83 8.55
N GLY A 42 6.03 -0.91 7.38
CA GLY A 42 6.63 -0.53 6.11
C GLY A 42 7.77 -1.45 5.66
N GLU A 43 7.90 -2.64 6.28
CA GLU A 43 8.94 -3.64 6.01
C GLU A 43 8.37 -5.03 5.65
N THR A 44 7.05 -5.19 5.58
CA THR A 44 6.41 -6.46 5.22
C THR A 44 6.90 -6.92 3.84
N ALA A 45 7.60 -8.06 3.80
CA ALA A 45 8.37 -8.51 2.64
C ALA A 45 7.51 -8.59 1.37
N ASP A 46 6.38 -9.30 1.40
CA ASP A 46 5.50 -9.48 0.24
C ASP A 46 4.95 -8.15 -0.27
N THR A 47 4.52 -7.27 0.63
CA THR A 47 4.01 -5.93 0.27
C THR A 47 5.09 -5.07 -0.39
N LEU A 48 6.32 -5.10 0.13
CA LEU A 48 7.45 -4.37 -0.47
C LEU A 48 7.81 -4.96 -1.84
N ALA A 49 7.69 -6.28 -1.96
CA ALA A 49 7.88 -7.02 -3.19
C ALA A 49 6.86 -6.61 -4.28
N SER A 50 5.59 -6.44 -3.92
CA SER A 50 4.54 -5.94 -4.81
C SER A 50 4.76 -4.47 -5.18
N LEU A 51 5.22 -3.64 -4.25
CA LEU A 51 5.57 -2.23 -4.50
C LEU A 51 6.62 -2.09 -5.59
N ARG A 52 7.71 -2.86 -5.48
CA ARG A 52 8.77 -2.84 -6.48
C ARG A 52 8.30 -3.35 -7.85
N TYR A 53 7.41 -4.35 -7.87
CA TYR A 53 6.80 -4.85 -9.11
C TYR A 53 5.95 -3.77 -9.80
N CYS A 54 5.06 -3.09 -9.06
CA CYS A 54 4.26 -1.98 -9.62
C CYS A 54 5.13 -0.81 -10.11
N ARG A 55 6.22 -0.49 -9.38
CA ARG A 55 7.17 0.54 -9.82
C ARG A 55 7.87 0.16 -11.13
N GLN A 56 8.28 -1.10 -11.27
CA GLN A 56 8.89 -1.58 -12.52
C GLN A 56 7.93 -1.47 -13.71
N ALA A 57 6.62 -1.58 -13.47
CA ALA A 57 5.58 -1.33 -14.46
C ALA A 57 5.28 0.17 -14.71
N GLY A 58 5.96 1.09 -14.02
CA GLY A 58 5.81 2.53 -14.22
C GLY A 58 4.57 3.15 -13.56
N MET A 59 3.94 2.46 -12.61
CA MET A 59 2.82 3.00 -11.84
C MET A 59 3.27 4.05 -10.82
N THR A 60 2.39 4.99 -10.49
CA THR A 60 2.59 5.88 -9.34
C THR A 60 2.38 5.12 -8.03
N ILE A 61 3.30 5.26 -7.07
CA ILE A 61 3.33 4.50 -5.83
C ILE A 61 2.97 5.37 -4.63
N GLY A 62 1.87 5.01 -3.96
CA GLY A 62 1.48 5.56 -2.66
C GLY A 62 1.70 4.55 -1.54
N ALA A 63 2.13 4.99 -0.36
CA ALA A 63 2.23 4.14 0.82
C ALA A 63 1.57 4.76 2.05
N VAL A 64 0.73 3.96 2.72
CA VAL A 64 0.16 4.27 4.04
C VAL A 64 0.94 3.48 5.08
N VAL A 65 1.72 4.19 5.91
CA VAL A 65 2.64 3.57 6.87
C VAL A 65 2.58 4.20 8.25
N ASN A 66 2.91 3.46 9.30
CA ASN A 66 3.07 4.06 10.63
C ASN A 66 4.52 4.49 10.90
N VAL A 67 5.50 3.76 10.36
CA VAL A 67 6.94 4.07 10.46
C VAL A 67 7.39 4.89 9.25
N ARG A 68 7.75 6.15 9.47
CA ARG A 68 8.09 7.12 8.40
C ARG A 68 9.43 6.82 7.74
N GLU A 69 10.35 6.24 8.48
CA GLU A 69 11.70 5.89 8.04
C GLU A 69 11.75 4.46 7.47
N SER A 70 10.61 3.85 7.16
CA SER A 70 10.54 2.50 6.59
C SER A 70 11.00 2.46 5.13
N THR A 71 11.32 1.26 4.66
CA THR A 71 11.70 1.01 3.26
C THR A 71 10.58 1.37 2.30
N MET A 72 9.33 0.99 2.59
CA MET A 72 8.20 1.40 1.76
C MET A 72 8.04 2.92 1.70
N ALA A 73 8.24 3.64 2.80
CA ALA A 73 8.17 5.10 2.80
C ALA A 73 9.24 5.72 1.89
N ARG A 74 10.48 5.23 1.97
CA ARG A 74 11.58 5.70 1.11
C ARG A 74 11.37 5.38 -0.36
N GLU A 75 10.78 4.24 -0.66
CA GLU A 75 10.50 3.76 -2.01
C GLU A 75 9.09 4.16 -2.48
N SER A 76 8.42 5.17 -1.93
CA SER A 76 7.11 5.62 -2.43
C SER A 76 7.18 7.03 -2.96
N ASP A 77 6.36 7.33 -3.98
CA ASP A 77 6.29 8.67 -4.55
C ASP A 77 5.44 9.59 -3.64
N VAL A 78 4.44 9.00 -2.97
CA VAL A 78 3.62 9.67 -1.96
C VAL A 78 3.56 8.83 -0.68
N VAL A 79 3.81 9.45 0.47
CA VAL A 79 3.77 8.80 1.79
C VAL A 79 2.67 9.42 2.65
N LEU A 80 1.79 8.58 3.19
CA LEU A 80 0.68 8.93 4.05
C LEU A 80 0.89 8.31 5.43
N PRO A 81 1.57 9.01 6.36
CA PRO A 81 1.81 8.47 7.68
C PRO A 81 0.52 8.42 8.50
N THR A 82 0.24 7.30 9.18
CA THR A 82 -0.98 7.16 10.01
C THR A 82 -0.92 7.91 11.33
N LEU A 83 0.28 8.24 11.82
CA LEU A 83 0.52 8.97 13.08
C LEU A 83 -0.05 8.27 14.32
N ALA A 84 -0.27 6.95 14.26
CA ALA A 84 -0.80 6.18 15.39
C ALA A 84 0.23 6.01 16.54
N GLY A 85 1.49 6.39 16.33
CA GLY A 85 2.60 6.22 17.27
C GLY A 85 3.09 4.76 17.35
N PRO A 86 4.17 4.47 18.11
CA PRO A 86 4.77 3.13 18.17
C PRO A 86 3.79 2.06 18.64
N GLU A 87 3.68 0.95 17.91
CA GLU A 87 2.82 -0.18 18.28
C GLU A 87 3.72 -1.33 18.76
N ILE A 88 3.60 -1.67 20.04
CA ILE A 88 4.41 -2.71 20.70
C ILE A 88 3.66 -4.06 20.67
N GLY A 89 2.33 -4.03 20.53
CA GLY A 89 1.51 -5.23 20.41
C GLY A 89 1.72 -5.93 19.07
N VAL A 90 1.72 -7.27 19.10
CA VAL A 90 1.90 -8.11 17.90
C VAL A 90 0.67 -8.05 16.98
N ALA A 91 -0.53 -7.96 17.55
CA ALA A 91 -1.77 -7.75 16.79
C ALA A 91 -1.97 -6.26 16.53
N SER A 92 -2.17 -5.90 15.26
CA SER A 92 -2.49 -4.53 14.86
C SER A 92 -3.87 -4.14 15.39
N THR A 93 -3.94 -3.06 16.15
CA THR A 93 -5.18 -2.52 16.72
C THR A 93 -5.40 -1.09 16.26
N LYS A 94 -4.45 -0.20 16.56
CA LYS A 94 -4.54 1.23 16.24
C LYS A 94 -4.14 1.59 14.81
N ALA A 95 -3.36 0.75 14.14
CA ALA A 95 -2.97 0.99 12.75
C ALA A 95 -4.07 0.60 11.74
N PHE A 96 -5.17 -0.01 12.19
CA PHE A 96 -6.28 -0.46 11.35
C PHE A 96 -7.49 0.50 11.33
N THR A 97 -7.79 1.13 12.46
CA THR A 97 -8.98 1.99 12.67
C THR A 97 -8.76 3.40 12.13
#